data_AF-A0A8B8AQW0-F1
#
_entry.id   AF-A0A8B8AQW0-F1
#
_cell.length_a   1.000
_cell.length_b   1.000
_cell.length_c   1.000
_cell.angle_alpha   90.00
_cell.angle_beta   90.00
_cell.angle_gamma   90.00
#
_symmetry.space_group_name_H-M   'P 1'
#
loop_
_entity.id
_entity.type
_entity.pdbx_description
1 polymer ?
#
loop_
_entity_poly.entity_id
_entity_poly.type
_entity_poly.pdbx_seq_one_letter_code
_entity_poly.pdbx_strand_id
1 'polypeptide(L)'
;MACSVIFFITIFITIFLDLTAGEISSASACFANADKIDIQCAPRTMLRIHRVFFGYNPQGRCSFTPGDCIYREHENYPCVGKERCSINLPSGGFGRKIPSCQQESNYFQVDYECVPAYMTKSICNVEDLRDQSGYLASPGYPNNYPANLECSARIRVNPDQSIKLFIIDMDLETNVSVQCMDYLYARDKVHSITLCARRANEPISITWDELFIQLVSNGIENHKGFWLYYEADPPLLKTTTPSPQRTTAVTWVKDDDAPAPITRTDTVKMQTEESKIPFVAIIGGVIGTLSFILIVLLILLGLKWWKERRRRMDKNRFIEVQNPAYRNSNEFRNVPSDNFYNYIDC
;
A
#
# COMPACT_ATOMS: atom_id res chain seq x y z
N MET A 1 -17.32 9.73 31.55
CA MET A 1 -17.78 8.78 30.50
C MET A 1 -17.53 9.28 29.08
N ALA A 2 -17.67 10.57 28.77
CA ALA A 2 -17.39 11.11 27.42
C ALA A 2 -15.92 10.99 26.97
N CYS A 3 -14.94 11.08 27.87
CA CYS A 3 -13.52 10.99 27.53
C CYS A 3 -13.09 9.59 27.04
N SER A 4 -13.62 8.52 27.64
CA SER A 4 -13.31 7.15 27.21
C SER A 4 -13.89 6.81 25.84
N VAL A 5 -15.09 7.32 25.52
CA VAL A 5 -15.72 7.07 24.21
C VAL A 5 -14.94 7.74 23.08
N ILE A 6 -14.42 8.95 23.30
CA ILE A 6 -13.56 9.64 22.33
C ILE A 6 -12.24 8.88 22.15
N PHE A 7 -11.65 8.37 23.24
CA PHE A 7 -10.40 7.59 23.20
C PHE A 7 -10.56 6.24 22.48
N PHE A 8 -11.69 5.55 22.68
CA PHE A 8 -11.99 4.31 21.94
C PHE A 8 -12.32 4.56 20.47
N ILE A 9 -12.99 5.66 20.13
CA ILE A 9 -13.26 6.04 18.73
C ILE A 9 -11.97 6.42 18.01
N THR A 10 -11.06 7.17 18.64
CA THR A 10 -9.77 7.51 18.03
C THR A 10 -8.88 6.28 17.85
N ILE A 11 -8.84 5.37 18.83
CA ILE A 11 -8.10 4.11 18.73
C ILE A 11 -8.70 3.18 17.65
N PHE A 12 -10.03 3.07 17.56
CA PHE A 12 -10.65 2.28 16.50
C PHE A 12 -10.39 2.89 15.10
N ILE A 13 -10.39 4.21 14.96
CA ILE A 13 -10.09 4.89 13.70
C ILE A 13 -8.60 4.69 13.32
N THR A 14 -7.66 4.78 14.26
CA THR A 14 -6.24 4.53 13.97
C THR A 14 -5.99 3.07 13.60
N ILE A 15 -6.60 2.11 14.32
CA ILE A 15 -6.49 0.68 13.99
C ILE A 15 -7.09 0.36 12.62
N PHE A 16 -8.22 0.99 12.24
CA PHE A 16 -8.83 0.76 10.92
C PHE A 16 -8.05 1.44 9.77
N LEU A 17 -7.35 2.55 10.04
CA LEU A 17 -6.44 3.17 9.08
C LEU A 17 -5.16 2.34 8.90
N ASP A 18 -4.62 1.78 9.98
CA ASP A 18 -3.43 0.91 9.95
C ASP A 18 -3.72 -0.44 9.25
N LEU A 19 -4.95 -0.96 9.31
CA LEU A 19 -5.36 -2.19 8.63
C LEU A 19 -5.46 -2.07 7.10
N THR A 20 -5.36 -0.87 6.53
CA THR A 20 -5.36 -0.63 5.07
C THR A 20 -3.98 -0.26 4.51
N ALA A 21 -2.97 -0.11 5.37
CA ALA A 21 -1.60 0.15 4.94
C ALA A 21 -1.06 -1.09 4.22
N GLY A 22 -0.84 -0.98 2.91
CA GLY A 22 -0.30 -2.06 2.08
C GLY A 22 -1.30 -2.84 1.21
N GLU A 23 -2.59 -2.50 1.23
CA GLU A 23 -3.56 -3.11 0.30
C GLU A 23 -3.52 -2.40 -1.07
N ILE A 24 -3.34 -3.18 -2.14
CA ILE A 24 -3.38 -2.64 -3.50
C ILE A 24 -4.83 -2.24 -3.83
N SER A 25 -4.99 -0.95 -4.12
CA SER A 25 -6.22 -0.33 -4.58
C SER A 25 -6.18 -0.10 -6.09
N SER A 26 -7.36 0.13 -6.69
CA SER A 26 -7.46 0.44 -8.12
C SER A 26 -8.33 1.68 -8.33
N ALA A 27 -7.92 2.53 -9.27
CA ALA A 27 -8.74 3.60 -9.81
C ALA A 27 -8.88 3.40 -11.32
N SER A 28 -10.10 3.45 -11.82
CA SER A 28 -10.39 3.12 -13.21
C SER A 28 -11.56 3.94 -13.76
N ALA A 29 -11.55 4.19 -15.06
CA ALA A 29 -12.60 4.95 -15.73
C ALA A 29 -12.73 4.54 -17.20
N CYS A 30 -13.95 4.62 -17.73
CA CYS A 30 -14.21 4.47 -19.15
C CYS A 30 -13.97 5.80 -19.88
N PHE A 31 -13.38 5.75 -21.07
CA PHE A 31 -13.12 6.95 -21.88
C PHE A 31 -14.39 7.68 -22.31
N ALA A 32 -15.51 6.95 -22.46
CA ALA A 32 -16.79 7.55 -22.84
C ALA A 32 -17.36 8.53 -21.79
N ASN A 33 -16.95 8.41 -20.52
CA ASN A 33 -17.60 9.08 -19.39
C ASN A 33 -16.65 9.92 -18.52
N ALA A 34 -15.35 9.90 -18.82
CA ALA A 34 -14.34 10.58 -18.02
C ALA A 34 -13.23 11.12 -18.91
N ASP A 35 -12.77 12.31 -18.55
CA ASP A 35 -11.59 12.99 -19.11
C ASP A 35 -10.36 12.84 -18.21
N LYS A 36 -10.53 12.37 -16.97
CA LYS A 36 -9.45 12.12 -16.02
C LYS A 36 -9.81 11.07 -14.97
N ILE A 37 -8.79 10.58 -14.26
CA ILE A 37 -8.90 9.80 -13.04
C ILE A 37 -8.26 10.56 -11.88
N ASP A 38 -9.01 10.74 -10.80
CA ASP A 38 -8.52 11.34 -9.57
C ASP A 38 -8.19 10.21 -8.55
N ILE A 39 -6.96 10.22 -8.03
CA ILE A 39 -6.48 9.31 -6.99
C ILE A 39 -6.19 10.13 -5.74
N GLN A 40 -6.69 9.65 -4.60
CA GLN A 40 -6.51 10.33 -3.33
C GLN A 40 -6.24 9.32 -2.21
N CYS A 41 -5.05 9.44 -1.61
CA CYS A 41 -4.67 8.72 -0.42
C CYS A 41 -5.03 9.51 0.85
N ALA A 42 -4.93 8.84 2.00
CA ALA A 42 -5.06 9.50 3.29
C ALA A 42 -3.91 10.51 3.52
N PRO A 43 -4.08 11.53 4.37
CA PRO A 43 -3.00 12.45 4.70
C PRO A 43 -1.75 11.71 5.22
N ARG A 44 -0.56 12.24 4.90
CA ARG A 44 0.76 11.67 5.25
C ARG A 44 1.02 10.29 4.66
N THR A 45 0.65 10.12 3.39
CA THR A 45 0.96 8.92 2.61
C THR A 45 1.61 9.30 1.30
N MET A 46 2.27 8.34 0.67
CA MET A 46 2.89 8.47 -0.62
C MET A 46 2.28 7.44 -1.56
N LEU A 47 1.79 7.91 -2.70
CA LEU A 47 1.21 7.05 -3.72
C LEU A 47 2.30 6.25 -4.43
N ARG A 48 2.28 4.92 -4.30
CA ARG A 48 3.08 3.99 -5.08
C ARG A 48 2.23 3.40 -6.19
N ILE A 49 2.62 3.58 -7.44
CA ILE A 49 1.93 3.01 -8.59
C ILE A 49 2.56 1.66 -8.93
N HIS A 50 1.77 0.59 -8.94
CA HIS A 50 2.22 -0.76 -9.26
C HIS A 50 2.03 -1.09 -10.74
N ARG A 51 0.87 -0.73 -11.30
CA ARG A 51 0.54 -1.00 -12.71
C ARG A 51 -0.33 0.10 -13.27
N VAL A 52 -0.08 0.43 -14.53
CA VAL A 52 -0.94 1.30 -15.31
C VAL A 52 -1.18 0.66 -16.66
N PHE A 53 -2.43 0.63 -17.10
CA PHE A 53 -2.77 -0.01 -18.36
C PHE A 53 -4.09 0.50 -18.95
N PHE A 54 -4.14 0.41 -20.27
CA PHE A 54 -5.37 0.50 -21.05
C PHE A 54 -5.98 -0.89 -21.15
N GLY A 55 -7.29 -0.98 -21.02
CA GLY A 55 -8.00 -2.24 -21.11
C GLY A 55 -9.22 -2.18 -22.02
N TYR A 56 -9.53 -3.32 -22.60
CA TYR A 56 -10.77 -3.56 -23.33
C TYR A 56 -11.57 -4.65 -22.61
N ASN A 57 -12.78 -4.28 -22.19
CA ASN A 57 -13.78 -5.21 -21.68
C ASN A 57 -14.98 -5.24 -22.64
N PRO A 58 -15.35 -6.40 -23.23
CA PRO A 58 -16.43 -6.48 -24.20
C PRO A 58 -17.82 -6.21 -23.61
N GLN A 59 -17.98 -6.33 -22.28
CA GLN A 59 -19.22 -5.96 -21.58
C GLN A 59 -19.27 -4.48 -21.20
N GLY A 60 -18.27 -3.68 -21.59
CA GLY A 60 -18.21 -2.24 -21.30
C GLY A 60 -17.96 -1.91 -19.83
N ARG A 61 -17.37 -2.83 -19.05
CA ARG A 61 -16.98 -2.56 -17.66
C ARG A 61 -15.78 -1.61 -17.64
N CYS A 62 -15.83 -0.63 -16.75
CA CYS A 62 -14.79 0.41 -16.62
C CYS A 62 -13.67 0.03 -15.65
N SER A 63 -13.50 -1.26 -15.35
CA SER A 63 -12.49 -1.78 -14.43
C SER A 63 -12.08 -3.17 -14.90
N PHE A 64 -10.83 -3.53 -14.63
CA PHE A 64 -10.26 -4.80 -15.01
C PHE A 64 -11.08 -5.99 -14.52
N THR A 65 -11.34 -6.91 -15.43
CA THR A 65 -11.83 -8.25 -15.12
C THR A 65 -10.89 -9.32 -15.70
N PRO A 66 -10.74 -10.49 -15.03
CA PRO A 66 -9.96 -11.58 -15.59
C PRO A 66 -10.45 -11.96 -16.99
N GLY A 67 -9.53 -11.96 -17.96
CA GLY A 67 -9.84 -12.20 -19.38
C GLY A 67 -9.91 -10.92 -20.23
N ASP A 68 -9.87 -9.74 -19.62
CA ASP A 68 -9.74 -8.49 -20.37
C ASP A 68 -8.45 -8.45 -21.17
N CYS A 69 -8.53 -7.83 -22.34
CA CYS A 69 -7.34 -7.52 -23.12
C CYS A 69 -6.74 -6.22 -22.60
N ILE A 70 -5.45 -6.23 -22.25
CA ILE A 70 -4.77 -5.07 -21.66
C ILE A 70 -3.49 -4.70 -22.42
N TYR A 71 -3.15 -3.42 -22.40
CA TYR A 71 -1.88 -2.86 -22.84
C TYR A 71 -1.26 -2.07 -21.68
N ARG A 72 -0.12 -2.54 -21.16
CA ARG A 72 0.59 -1.85 -20.08
C ARG A 72 1.22 -0.57 -20.59
N GLU A 73 1.05 0.50 -19.82
CA GLU A 73 1.72 1.77 -20.03
C GLU A 73 2.94 1.85 -19.13
N HIS A 74 4.06 2.27 -19.71
CA HIS A 74 5.34 2.46 -19.02
C HIS A 74 5.73 3.94 -18.92
N GLU A 75 4.76 4.85 -19.13
CA GLU A 75 4.99 6.29 -18.94
C GLU A 75 5.25 6.60 -17.45
N ASN A 76 6.12 7.59 -17.18
CA ASN A 76 6.36 8.05 -15.81
C ASN A 76 5.29 9.07 -15.43
N TYR A 77 4.26 8.64 -14.70
CA TYR A 77 3.19 9.54 -14.27
C TYR A 77 3.66 10.42 -13.11
N PRO A 78 3.35 11.74 -13.11
CA PRO A 78 3.78 12.70 -12.09
C PRO A 78 3.05 12.54 -10.75
N CYS A 79 2.48 11.36 -10.49
CA CYS A 79 1.67 11.02 -9.33
C CYS A 79 2.44 10.33 -8.21
N VAL A 80 3.53 9.63 -8.54
CA VAL A 80 4.28 8.84 -7.57
C VAL A 80 4.80 9.75 -6.44
N GLY A 81 4.65 9.29 -5.20
CA GLY A 81 5.06 10.02 -4.01
C GLY A 81 4.05 11.06 -3.49
N LYS A 82 3.05 11.46 -4.29
CA LYS A 82 2.05 12.47 -3.88
C LYS A 82 0.89 11.85 -3.09
N GLU A 83 0.21 12.65 -2.28
CA GLU A 83 -1.02 12.24 -1.57
C GLU A 83 -2.25 12.26 -2.48
N ARG A 84 -2.26 13.15 -3.49
CA ARG A 84 -3.35 13.31 -4.46
C ARG A 84 -2.78 13.50 -5.86
N CYS A 85 -3.42 12.90 -6.84
CA CYS A 85 -3.07 13.09 -8.23
C CYS A 85 -4.29 12.99 -9.14
N SER A 86 -4.23 13.69 -10.27
CA SER A 86 -5.17 13.57 -11.37
C SER A 86 -4.39 13.14 -12.61
N ILE A 87 -4.82 12.06 -13.27
CA ILE A 87 -4.26 11.58 -14.54
C ILE A 87 -5.30 11.87 -15.61
N ASN A 88 -4.95 12.70 -16.58
CA ASN A 88 -5.82 12.98 -17.72
C ASN A 88 -5.88 11.77 -18.64
N LEU A 89 -7.09 11.43 -19.09
CA LEU A 89 -7.33 10.41 -20.08
C LEU A 89 -7.20 11.01 -21.49
N PRO A 90 -6.95 10.19 -22.53
CA PRO A 90 -6.94 10.64 -23.90
C PRO A 90 -8.23 11.40 -24.26
N SER A 91 -8.08 12.62 -24.78
CA SER A 91 -9.20 13.47 -25.17
C SER A 91 -10.01 12.86 -26.31
N GLY A 92 -11.32 13.09 -26.33
CA GLY A 92 -12.22 12.69 -27.42
C GLY A 92 -12.94 11.35 -27.22
N GLY A 93 -12.78 10.70 -26.07
CA GLY A 93 -13.53 9.48 -25.72
C GLY A 93 -13.05 8.21 -26.43
N PHE A 94 -11.98 8.29 -27.21
CA PHE A 94 -11.33 7.16 -27.86
C PHE A 94 -10.18 6.65 -27.01
N GLY A 95 -10.06 5.35 -26.86
CA GLY A 95 -8.92 4.74 -26.17
C GLY A 95 -7.73 4.48 -27.09
N ARG A 96 -6.71 3.78 -26.57
CA ARG A 96 -5.54 3.35 -27.35
C ARG A 96 -5.78 1.98 -27.98
N LYS A 97 -5.22 1.75 -29.18
CA LYS A 97 -5.23 0.43 -29.81
C LYS A 97 -4.36 -0.53 -29.00
N ILE A 98 -4.92 -1.69 -28.63
CA ILE A 98 -4.23 -2.75 -27.92
C ILE A 98 -3.74 -3.79 -28.94
N PRO A 99 -2.42 -3.90 -29.21
CA PRO A 99 -1.89 -4.73 -30.29
C PRO A 99 -2.17 -6.23 -30.13
N SER A 100 -2.22 -6.73 -28.89
CA SER A 100 -2.37 -8.15 -28.58
C SER A 100 -3.72 -8.74 -29.00
N CYS A 101 -4.78 -7.93 -29.07
CA CYS A 101 -6.13 -8.37 -29.43
C CYS A 101 -6.78 -7.54 -30.54
N GLN A 102 -6.07 -6.55 -31.10
CA GLN A 102 -6.58 -5.66 -32.17
C GLN A 102 -7.87 -4.92 -31.79
N GLN A 103 -8.06 -4.62 -30.50
CA GLN A 103 -9.19 -3.83 -29.99
C GLN A 103 -8.74 -2.41 -29.62
N GLU A 104 -9.66 -1.46 -29.64
CA GLU A 104 -9.47 -0.18 -28.96
C GLU A 104 -9.86 -0.34 -27.48
N SER A 105 -8.99 0.11 -26.58
CA SER A 105 -9.30 0.10 -25.15
C SER A 105 -10.54 0.95 -24.87
N ASN A 106 -11.40 0.49 -23.96
CA ASN A 106 -12.57 1.25 -23.52
C ASN A 106 -12.48 1.73 -22.07
N TYR A 107 -11.44 1.33 -21.34
CA TYR A 107 -11.13 1.88 -20.01
C TYR A 107 -9.62 2.03 -19.78
N PHE A 108 -9.29 2.85 -18.79
CA PHE A 108 -7.96 3.01 -18.23
C PHE A 108 -7.99 2.63 -16.75
N GLN A 109 -6.95 1.97 -16.25
CA GLN A 109 -6.85 1.59 -14.85
C GLN A 109 -5.43 1.77 -14.31
N VAL A 110 -5.38 2.27 -13.09
CA VAL A 110 -4.18 2.40 -12.26
C VAL A 110 -4.36 1.55 -11.01
N ASP A 111 -3.43 0.62 -10.80
CA ASP A 111 -3.31 -0.12 -9.54
C ASP A 111 -2.22 0.54 -8.70
N TYR A 112 -2.56 0.90 -7.47
CA TYR A 112 -1.71 1.69 -6.60
C TYR A 112 -1.83 1.26 -5.14
N GLU A 113 -0.87 1.70 -4.34
CA GLU A 113 -0.82 1.51 -2.91
C GLU A 113 -0.55 2.87 -2.26
N CYS A 114 -1.26 3.17 -1.17
CA CYS A 114 -0.98 4.35 -0.36
C CYS A 114 -0.04 3.96 0.77
N VAL A 115 1.25 4.31 0.64
CA VAL A 115 2.29 3.96 1.61
C VAL A 115 2.37 5.04 2.68
N PRO A 116 2.11 4.76 3.97
CA PRO A 116 2.36 5.72 5.04
C PRO A 116 3.77 6.33 4.98
N ALA A 117 3.85 7.67 4.98
CA ALA A 117 5.11 8.38 4.76
C ALA A 117 6.17 8.08 5.83
N TYR A 118 5.75 7.74 7.06
CA TYR A 118 6.67 7.41 8.16
C TYR A 118 7.43 6.09 7.96
N MET A 119 6.96 5.22 7.05
CA MET A 119 7.67 3.98 6.70
C MET A 119 8.85 4.25 5.76
N THR A 120 8.87 5.40 5.09
CA THR A 120 9.98 5.81 4.24
C THR A 120 11.01 6.59 5.04
N LYS A 121 12.24 6.10 5.03
CA LYS A 121 13.39 6.78 5.64
C LYS A 121 14.09 7.62 4.58
N SER A 122 14.53 8.82 4.96
CA SER A 122 15.46 9.57 4.12
C SER A 122 16.84 8.94 4.22
N ILE A 123 17.51 8.72 3.09
CA ILE A 123 18.88 8.17 3.03
C ILE A 123 19.90 9.01 3.82
N CYS A 124 19.66 10.31 3.99
CA CYS A 124 20.53 11.21 4.74
C CYS A 124 20.34 11.14 6.26
N ASN A 125 19.29 10.47 6.74
CA ASN A 125 18.94 10.40 8.16
C ASN A 125 19.09 8.99 8.74
N VAL A 126 19.66 8.06 7.97
CA VAL A 126 19.89 6.67 8.39
C VAL A 126 21.27 6.23 7.90
N GLU A 127 22.00 5.53 8.75
CA GLU A 127 23.31 4.96 8.39
C GLU A 127 23.20 3.45 8.14
N ASP A 128 22.38 2.75 8.93
CA ASP A 128 22.27 1.30 8.96
C ASP A 128 20.82 0.84 9.09
N LEU A 129 20.40 -0.06 8.21
CA LEU A 129 19.06 -0.67 8.17
C LEU A 129 19.19 -2.19 8.27
N ARG A 130 18.39 -2.78 9.16
CA ARG A 130 18.38 -4.24 9.42
C ARG A 130 17.01 -4.89 9.30
N ASP A 131 16.02 -4.11 8.91
CA ASP A 131 14.68 -4.63 8.66
C ASP A 131 14.68 -5.51 7.41
N GLN A 132 13.75 -6.47 7.36
CA GLN A 132 13.64 -7.42 6.25
C GLN A 132 13.07 -6.80 4.97
N SER A 133 12.48 -5.62 5.09
CA SER A 133 12.08 -4.79 3.97
C SER A 133 11.92 -3.35 4.45
N GLY A 134 11.91 -2.41 3.51
CA GLY A 134 11.71 -1.01 3.86
C GLY A 134 11.74 -0.08 2.66
N TYR A 135 11.41 1.18 2.93
CA TYR A 135 11.40 2.24 1.94
C TYR A 135 12.49 3.28 2.23
N LEU A 136 13.20 3.68 1.19
CA LEU A 136 14.24 4.72 1.26
C LEU A 136 13.97 5.80 0.23
N ALA A 137 14.17 7.06 0.58
CA ALA A 137 14.04 8.16 -0.37
C ALA A 137 15.16 9.20 -0.23
N SER A 138 15.37 9.98 -1.27
CA SER A 138 16.16 11.21 -1.17
C SER A 138 15.49 12.17 -0.17
N PRO A 139 16.26 13.00 0.54
CA PRO A 139 15.70 14.05 1.39
C PRO A 139 14.74 14.94 0.60
N GLY A 140 13.53 15.17 1.13
CA GLY A 140 12.53 16.05 0.52
C GLY A 140 11.60 15.40 -0.51
N TYR A 141 11.86 14.17 -0.96
CA TYR A 141 11.01 13.44 -1.92
C TYR A 141 9.53 13.44 -1.46
N PRO A 142 8.54 13.68 -2.35
CA PRO A 142 8.63 13.83 -3.81
C PRO A 142 8.99 15.24 -4.30
N ASN A 143 9.30 16.17 -3.41
CA ASN A 143 9.84 17.48 -3.80
C ASN A 143 11.33 17.36 -4.13
N ASN A 144 11.89 18.44 -4.67
CA ASN A 144 13.27 18.42 -5.11
C ASN A 144 14.25 18.18 -3.95
N TYR A 145 15.26 17.34 -4.18
CA TYR A 145 16.32 17.11 -3.18
C TYR A 145 17.23 18.34 -3.05
N PRO A 146 17.88 18.57 -1.89
CA PRO A 146 18.87 19.63 -1.75
C PRO A 146 20.14 19.44 -2.60
N ALA A 147 20.77 20.56 -2.91
CA ALA A 147 22.10 20.63 -3.49
C ALA A 147 23.19 20.07 -2.56
N ASN A 148 24.32 19.64 -3.13
CA ASN A 148 25.55 19.29 -2.41
C ASN A 148 25.38 18.17 -1.36
N LEU A 149 24.62 17.13 -1.71
CA LEU A 149 24.43 15.98 -0.84
C LEU A 149 25.55 14.97 -1.06
N GLU A 150 26.02 14.40 0.05
CA GLU A 150 26.78 13.16 0.06
C GLU A 150 26.25 12.31 1.22
N CYS A 151 25.21 11.53 0.95
CA CYS A 151 24.51 10.74 1.96
C CYS A 151 24.60 9.26 1.61
N SER A 152 24.77 8.40 2.60
CA SER A 152 24.84 6.97 2.37
C SER A 152 24.17 6.16 3.48
N ALA A 153 23.68 4.98 3.12
CA ALA A 153 23.12 4.01 4.03
C ALA A 153 23.59 2.60 3.67
N ARG A 154 23.67 1.73 4.68
CA ARG A 154 23.87 0.29 4.51
C ARG A 154 22.60 -0.47 4.88
N ILE A 155 22.19 -1.39 4.02
CA ILE A 155 21.10 -2.32 4.26
C ILE A 155 21.71 -3.69 4.51
N ARG A 156 21.29 -4.37 5.59
CA ARG A 156 21.73 -5.71 5.94
C ARG A 156 20.54 -6.60 6.26
N VAL A 157 20.39 -7.71 5.54
CA VAL A 157 19.40 -8.77 5.82
C VAL A 157 20.09 -9.96 6.48
N ASN A 158 19.39 -11.08 6.68
CA ASN A 158 20.05 -12.24 7.30
C ASN A 158 21.08 -12.85 6.33
N PRO A 159 22.14 -13.50 6.85
CA PRO A 159 23.24 -14.02 6.02
C PRO A 159 22.86 -15.07 4.97
N ASP A 160 21.68 -15.68 5.09
CA ASP A 160 21.11 -16.67 4.16
C ASP A 160 20.14 -16.08 3.14
N GLN A 161 19.98 -14.75 3.13
CA GLN A 161 19.09 -14.01 2.25
C GLN A 161 19.89 -13.08 1.33
N SER A 162 19.23 -12.66 0.25
CA SER A 162 19.70 -11.64 -0.67
C SER A 162 18.79 -10.41 -0.61
N ILE A 163 19.33 -9.23 -0.88
CA ILE A 163 18.55 -8.00 -0.96
C ILE A 163 18.05 -7.81 -2.39
N LYS A 164 16.74 -7.75 -2.59
CA LYS A 164 16.12 -7.22 -3.81
C LYS A 164 15.86 -5.74 -3.65
N LEU A 165 16.44 -4.91 -4.51
CA LEU A 165 16.22 -3.46 -4.53
C LEU A 165 15.36 -3.09 -5.75
N PHE A 166 14.37 -2.23 -5.52
CA PHE A 166 13.45 -1.73 -6.54
C PHE A 166 13.46 -0.20 -6.55
N ILE A 167 13.62 0.38 -7.73
CA ILE A 167 13.36 1.79 -7.98
C ILE A 167 11.85 1.95 -8.18
N ILE A 168 11.19 2.66 -7.27
CA ILE A 168 9.77 3.01 -7.44
C ILE A 168 9.66 4.18 -8.41
N ASP A 169 10.37 5.27 -8.12
CA ASP A 169 10.50 6.45 -8.99
C ASP A 169 11.87 7.08 -8.72
N MET A 170 12.48 7.61 -9.77
CA MET A 170 13.73 8.33 -9.72
C MET A 170 13.73 9.40 -10.81
N ASP A 171 14.24 10.57 -10.47
CA ASP A 171 14.53 11.69 -11.36
C ASP A 171 15.75 12.41 -10.76
N LEU A 172 16.92 12.16 -11.33
CA LEU A 172 18.22 12.74 -10.93
C LEU A 172 18.85 13.46 -12.13
N GLU A 173 19.57 14.54 -11.86
CA GLU A 173 20.16 15.42 -12.87
C GLU A 173 21.10 14.66 -13.84
N THR A 174 20.92 14.92 -15.13
CA THR A 174 21.84 14.51 -16.19
C THR A 174 22.15 15.69 -17.09
N ASN A 175 23.35 15.72 -17.67
CA ASN A 175 23.66 16.71 -18.70
C ASN A 175 23.04 16.36 -20.06
N VAL A 176 23.23 17.26 -21.02
CA VAL A 176 22.79 17.10 -22.43
C VAL A 176 23.31 15.84 -23.12
N SER A 177 24.40 15.25 -22.62
CA SER A 177 24.99 14.00 -23.12
C SER A 177 24.52 12.77 -22.33
N VAL A 178 23.50 12.91 -21.48
CA VAL A 178 22.94 11.86 -20.62
C VAL A 178 23.97 11.30 -19.60
N GLN A 179 25.01 12.08 -19.30
CA GLN A 179 25.94 11.76 -18.23
C GLN A 179 25.34 12.16 -16.90
N CYS A 180 25.46 11.29 -15.90
CA CYS A 180 25.01 11.58 -14.54
C CYS A 180 25.77 12.77 -13.95
N MET A 181 25.03 13.81 -13.59
CA MET A 181 25.53 14.95 -12.82
C MET A 181 25.31 14.68 -11.34
N ASP A 182 24.10 14.23 -11.02
CA ASP A 182 23.74 13.65 -9.73
C ASP A 182 23.48 12.16 -9.92
N TYR A 183 23.81 11.36 -8.91
CA TYR A 183 23.70 9.91 -9.04
C TYR A 183 23.39 9.19 -7.73
N LEU A 184 22.69 8.08 -7.90
CA LEU A 184 22.53 7.03 -6.92
C LEU A 184 23.55 5.93 -7.24
N TYR A 185 24.51 5.74 -6.35
CA TYR A 185 25.45 4.63 -6.39
C TYR A 185 24.95 3.51 -5.48
N ALA A 186 24.92 2.29 -6.00
CA ALA A 186 24.56 1.10 -5.23
C ALA A 186 25.62 0.01 -5.44
N ARG A 187 26.06 -0.64 -4.36
CA ARG A 187 27.14 -1.62 -4.39
C ARG A 187 26.93 -2.72 -3.36
N ASP A 188 27.09 -3.96 -3.82
CA ASP A 188 27.22 -5.14 -2.97
C ASP A 188 28.66 -5.68 -2.96
N LYS A 189 28.85 -6.94 -2.58
CA LYS A 189 30.18 -7.59 -2.50
C LYS A 189 30.83 -7.83 -3.88
N VAL A 190 30.04 -7.91 -4.96
CA VAL A 190 30.49 -8.33 -6.30
C VAL A 190 30.14 -7.32 -7.39
N HIS A 191 29.01 -6.65 -7.28
CA HIS A 191 28.45 -5.76 -8.27
C HIS A 191 28.37 -4.32 -7.73
N SER A 192 28.50 -3.36 -8.63
CA SER A 192 28.18 -1.97 -8.37
C SER A 192 27.52 -1.34 -9.57
N ILE A 193 26.61 -0.41 -9.33
CA ILE A 193 25.88 0.32 -10.36
C ILE A 193 25.75 1.79 -9.99
N THR A 194 25.85 2.66 -10.99
CA THR A 194 25.60 4.10 -10.87
C THR A 194 24.38 4.43 -11.70
N LEU A 195 23.40 5.09 -11.09
CA LEU A 195 22.08 5.35 -11.65
C LEU A 195 21.77 6.85 -11.59
N CYS A 196 21.18 7.37 -12.65
CA CYS A 196 20.66 8.73 -12.76
C CYS A 196 19.53 8.75 -13.82
N ALA A 197 19.07 9.96 -14.17
CA ALA A 197 17.93 10.21 -15.05
C ALA A 197 16.60 9.70 -14.49
N ARG A 198 15.57 9.72 -15.34
CA ARG A 198 14.23 9.24 -14.98
C ARG A 198 14.15 7.72 -15.06
N ARG A 199 13.75 7.06 -13.98
CA ARG A 199 13.49 5.62 -13.91
C ARG A 199 12.26 5.35 -13.04
N ALA A 200 11.51 4.30 -13.35
CA ALA A 200 10.32 3.93 -12.57
C ALA A 200 10.02 2.44 -12.69
N ASN A 201 9.60 1.82 -11.58
CA ASN A 201 9.25 0.40 -11.49
C ASN A 201 10.33 -0.56 -12.04
N GLU A 202 11.60 -0.26 -11.75
CA GLU A 202 12.76 -1.02 -12.25
C GLU A 202 13.42 -1.78 -11.10
N PRO A 203 13.55 -3.12 -11.18
CA PRO A 203 14.37 -3.88 -10.24
C PRO A 203 15.86 -3.67 -10.55
N ILE A 204 16.69 -3.61 -9.51
CA ILE A 204 18.15 -3.53 -9.65
C ILE A 204 18.74 -4.90 -9.33
N SER A 205 19.60 -5.39 -10.23
CA SER A 205 20.31 -6.66 -10.09
C SER A 205 21.41 -6.57 -9.00
N ILE A 206 21.01 -6.69 -7.74
CA ILE A 206 21.86 -6.79 -6.54
C ILE A 206 21.42 -8.04 -5.79
N THR A 207 22.36 -8.81 -5.22
CA THR A 207 22.05 -10.20 -4.78
C THR A 207 22.70 -10.65 -3.47
N TRP A 208 23.27 -9.75 -2.69
CA TRP A 208 23.92 -10.11 -1.41
C TRP A 208 23.11 -9.69 -0.19
N ASP A 209 23.56 -10.18 0.96
CA ASP A 209 23.04 -9.92 2.30
C ASP A 209 23.33 -8.49 2.80
N GLU A 210 24.27 -7.79 2.16
CA GLU A 210 24.64 -6.41 2.48
C GLU A 210 24.69 -5.54 1.21
N LEU A 211 24.13 -4.34 1.31
CA LEU A 211 24.06 -3.36 0.22
C LEU A 211 24.40 -1.96 0.74
N PHE A 212 25.41 -1.34 0.13
CA PHE A 212 25.73 0.08 0.31
C PHE A 212 25.03 0.92 -0.77
N ILE A 213 24.35 1.98 -0.35
CA ILE A 213 23.68 2.92 -1.24
C ILE A 213 24.15 4.34 -0.89
N GLN A 214 24.45 5.15 -1.90
CA GLN A 214 24.90 6.53 -1.75
C GLN A 214 24.24 7.45 -2.77
N LEU A 215 23.75 8.61 -2.30
CA LEU A 215 23.33 9.72 -3.14
C LEU A 215 24.44 10.78 -3.15
N VAL A 216 24.83 11.21 -4.34
CA VAL A 216 25.74 12.34 -4.54
C VAL A 216 25.05 13.38 -5.44
N SER A 217 25.02 14.65 -5.01
CA SER A 217 24.53 15.77 -5.82
C SER A 217 25.49 16.95 -5.90
N ASN A 218 25.53 17.64 -7.04
CA ASN A 218 26.50 18.70 -7.36
C ASN A 218 25.98 20.15 -7.14
N GLY A 219 24.67 20.31 -6.93
CA GLY A 219 24.02 21.54 -6.48
C GLY A 219 23.64 22.59 -7.53
N ILE A 220 23.58 22.23 -8.82
CA ILE A 220 23.22 23.16 -9.91
C ILE A 220 21.73 23.08 -10.22
N GLU A 221 21.21 21.90 -10.54
CA GLU A 221 19.78 21.65 -10.76
C GLU A 221 19.29 20.58 -9.78
N ASN A 222 18.09 20.76 -9.22
CA ASN A 222 17.53 19.77 -8.31
C ASN A 222 16.27 19.18 -8.91
N HIS A 223 16.22 17.85 -8.97
CA HIS A 223 15.07 17.08 -9.43
C HIS A 223 14.33 16.46 -8.25
N LYS A 224 13.24 15.73 -8.49
CA LYS A 224 12.43 15.09 -7.43
C LYS A 224 13.23 14.12 -6.56
N GLY A 225 14.32 13.56 -7.09
CA GLY A 225 15.15 12.58 -6.40
C GLY A 225 14.63 11.17 -6.59
N PHE A 226 14.67 10.35 -5.56
CA PHE A 226 14.27 8.94 -5.68
C PHE A 226 13.43 8.45 -4.53
N TRP A 227 12.70 7.38 -4.79
CA TRP A 227 12.05 6.53 -3.81
C TRP A 227 12.27 5.06 -4.18
N LEU A 228 12.81 4.31 -3.23
CA LEU A 228 13.23 2.92 -3.35
C LEU A 228 12.45 2.05 -2.37
N TYR A 229 12.31 0.78 -2.73
CA TYR A 229 11.87 -0.28 -1.83
C TYR A 229 12.88 -1.42 -1.89
N TYR A 230 13.21 -1.97 -0.73
CA TYR A 230 14.04 -3.17 -0.64
C TYR A 230 13.32 -4.26 0.15
N GLU A 231 13.66 -5.51 -0.14
CA GLU A 231 13.21 -6.66 0.63
C GLU A 231 14.23 -7.80 0.60
N ALA A 232 14.20 -8.63 1.64
CA ALA A 232 14.97 -9.84 1.75
C ALA A 232 14.33 -10.97 0.93
N ASP A 233 15.16 -11.73 0.22
CA ASP A 233 14.78 -12.88 -0.59
C ASP A 233 15.63 -14.11 -0.24
N PRO A 234 15.01 -15.24 0.17
CA PRO A 234 13.58 -15.41 0.38
C PRO A 234 13.09 -14.62 1.61
N PRO A 235 11.81 -14.18 1.65
CA PRO A 235 11.26 -13.52 2.82
C PRO A 235 11.18 -14.48 4.01
N LEU A 236 11.36 -13.98 5.23
CA LEU A 236 11.17 -14.79 6.44
C LEU A 236 9.76 -15.37 6.47
N LEU A 237 9.66 -16.67 6.76
CA LEU A 237 8.38 -17.34 6.95
C LEU A 237 7.64 -16.65 8.11
N LYS A 238 6.43 -16.16 7.85
CA LYS A 238 5.56 -15.67 8.92
C LYS A 238 5.23 -16.85 9.82
N THR A 239 5.84 -16.91 11.00
CA THR A 239 5.48 -17.89 12.04
C THR A 239 4.00 -17.71 12.33
N THR A 240 3.18 -18.67 11.87
CA THR A 240 1.79 -18.76 12.30
C THR A 240 1.86 -19.21 13.74
N THR A 241 1.87 -18.28 14.68
CA THR A 241 1.77 -18.60 16.11
C THR A 241 0.51 -19.43 16.29
N PRO A 242 0.59 -20.73 16.63
CA PRO A 242 -0.60 -21.45 17.04
C PRO A 242 -1.12 -20.73 18.29
N SER A 243 -2.39 -20.31 18.24
CA SER A 243 -3.12 -19.87 19.42
C SER A 243 -2.83 -20.86 20.56
N PRO A 244 -2.52 -20.41 21.79
CA PRO A 244 -2.26 -21.32 22.89
C PRO A 244 -3.54 -22.11 23.15
N GLN A 245 -3.61 -23.31 22.58
CA GLN A 245 -4.57 -24.31 23.00
C GLN A 245 -4.21 -24.63 24.45
N ARG A 246 -5.17 -24.37 25.34
CA ARG A 246 -5.10 -24.69 26.76
C ARG A 246 -4.94 -26.20 26.90
N THR A 247 -3.69 -26.66 26.97
CA THR A 247 -3.39 -28.05 27.31
C THR A 247 -3.73 -28.25 28.78
N THR A 248 -4.78 -29.02 29.06
CA THR A 248 -5.04 -29.54 30.41
C THR A 248 -3.86 -30.43 30.80
N ALA A 249 -3.19 -30.07 31.89
CA ALA A 249 -2.09 -30.86 32.44
C ALA A 249 -2.60 -32.26 32.83
N VAL A 250 -2.04 -33.29 32.22
CA VAL A 250 -2.17 -34.68 32.65
C VAL A 250 -1.07 -34.93 33.67
N THR A 251 -1.46 -35.09 34.94
CA THR A 251 -0.53 -35.52 36.01
C THR A 251 -0.39 -37.04 35.97
N TRP A 252 0.84 -37.51 35.77
CA TRP A 252 1.22 -38.92 35.90
C TRP A 252 1.32 -39.29 37.38
N VAL A 253 0.59 -40.35 37.79
CA VAL A 253 0.75 -41.02 39.08
C VAL A 253 1.82 -42.08 38.94
N LYS A 254 2.82 -42.07 39.83
CA LYS A 254 3.76 -43.19 40.04
C LYS A 254 3.13 -44.14 41.06
N ASP A 255 2.92 -45.38 40.66
CA ASP A 255 2.78 -46.50 41.58
C ASP A 255 4.17 -47.03 41.91
N ASP A 256 4.43 -47.34 43.20
CA ASP A 256 5.30 -48.42 43.65
C ASP A 256 5.04 -48.69 45.16
N ASP A 257 4.58 -49.92 45.43
CA ASP A 257 4.82 -50.82 46.57
C ASP A 257 4.38 -50.52 48.03
N ALA A 258 3.65 -51.52 48.58
CA ALA A 258 3.24 -51.76 49.98
C ALA A 258 4.31 -52.61 50.75
N PRO A 259 4.18 -53.03 52.05
CA PRO A 259 3.02 -53.00 52.97
C PRO A 259 3.24 -52.70 54.50
N ALA A 260 2.18 -52.19 55.17
CA ALA A 260 1.59 -52.49 56.52
C ALA A 260 2.44 -52.42 57.84
N PRO A 261 1.82 -52.49 59.06
CA PRO A 261 0.65 -51.76 59.61
C PRO A 261 0.85 -51.26 61.09
N ILE A 262 0.27 -50.12 61.53
CA ILE A 262 0.05 -49.88 62.98
C ILE A 262 -1.17 -48.98 63.30
N THR A 263 -2.15 -49.58 63.99
CA THR A 263 -3.14 -49.11 65.00
C THR A 263 -3.75 -47.68 65.03
N ARG A 264 -5.09 -47.65 64.89
CA ARG A 264 -6.19 -46.95 65.66
C ARG A 264 -5.74 -46.09 66.88
N THR A 265 -6.31 -44.94 67.25
CA THR A 265 -7.63 -44.26 67.13
C THR A 265 -7.40 -42.73 67.10
N ASP A 266 -8.27 -41.89 66.50
CA ASP A 266 -9.37 -41.23 67.22
C ASP A 266 -10.34 -40.53 66.26
N THR A 267 -11.62 -40.57 66.62
CA THR A 267 -12.75 -39.96 65.95
C THR A 267 -12.78 -38.43 66.09
N VAL A 268 -12.86 -37.69 64.98
CA VAL A 268 -13.42 -36.33 64.96
C VAL A 268 -14.30 -36.13 63.72
N LYS A 269 -15.48 -35.55 63.98
CA LYS A 269 -16.65 -35.42 63.11
C LYS A 269 -16.38 -34.58 61.85
N MET A 270 -16.98 -35.00 60.73
CA MET A 270 -17.20 -34.15 59.55
C MET A 270 -18.07 -32.96 59.94
N GLN A 271 -17.59 -31.75 59.67
CA GLN A 271 -18.43 -30.57 59.52
C GLN A 271 -18.43 -30.18 58.04
N THR A 272 -19.59 -30.36 57.43
CA THR A 272 -19.95 -29.83 56.12
C THR A 272 -20.14 -28.31 56.26
N GLU A 273 -19.37 -27.53 55.51
CA GLU A 273 -19.64 -26.09 55.34
C GLU A 273 -20.11 -25.87 53.90
N GLU A 274 -21.41 -25.63 53.73
CA GLU A 274 -22.02 -25.23 52.45
C GLU A 274 -21.55 -23.82 52.07
N SER A 275 -20.72 -23.69 51.03
CA SER A 275 -20.48 -22.42 50.37
C SER A 275 -21.60 -22.11 49.38
N LYS A 276 -22.59 -21.33 49.82
CA LYS A 276 -23.63 -20.78 48.95
C LYS A 276 -23.06 -19.65 48.11
N ILE A 277 -22.65 -19.97 46.87
CA ILE A 277 -22.39 -18.96 45.83
C ILE A 277 -23.74 -18.59 45.19
N PRO A 278 -24.15 -17.31 45.12
CA PRO A 278 -25.44 -16.93 44.56
C PRO A 278 -25.45 -17.10 43.03
N PHE A 279 -26.36 -17.93 42.55
CA PHE A 279 -26.66 -18.23 41.13
C PHE A 279 -27.01 -17.01 40.25
N VAL A 280 -27.03 -15.79 40.79
CA VAL A 280 -27.46 -14.57 40.10
C VAL A 280 -26.34 -13.93 39.24
N ALA A 281 -25.07 -14.21 39.54
CA ALA A 281 -23.94 -13.57 38.84
C ALA A 281 -23.64 -14.14 37.44
N ILE A 282 -24.05 -15.38 37.15
CA ILE A 282 -23.73 -16.05 35.88
C ILE A 282 -24.73 -15.64 34.78
N ILE A 283 -25.99 -15.38 35.13
CA ILE A 283 -27.04 -15.04 34.16
C ILE A 283 -26.89 -13.59 33.66
N GLY A 284 -26.44 -12.66 34.50
CA GLY A 284 -26.19 -11.27 34.10
C GLY A 284 -25.04 -11.09 33.11
N GLY A 285 -24.00 -11.92 33.20
CA GLY A 285 -22.83 -11.87 32.30
C GLY A 285 -23.14 -12.33 30.88
N VAL A 286 -23.95 -13.38 30.72
CA VAL A 286 -24.30 -13.94 29.41
C VAL A 286 -25.32 -13.06 28.67
N ILE A 287 -26.26 -12.46 29.39
CA ILE A 287 -27.21 -11.50 28.79
C ILE A 287 -26.48 -10.23 28.36
N GLY A 288 -25.52 -9.74 29.17
CA GLY A 288 -24.70 -8.58 28.82
C GLY A 288 -23.85 -8.79 27.56
N THR A 289 -23.25 -9.97 27.39
CA THR A 289 -22.42 -10.27 26.21
C THR A 289 -23.26 -10.45 24.95
N LEU A 290 -24.40 -11.12 25.02
CA LEU A 290 -25.31 -11.28 23.87
C LEU A 290 -25.93 -9.94 23.45
N SER A 291 -26.32 -9.09 24.41
CA SER A 291 -26.79 -7.73 24.09
C SER A 291 -25.69 -6.86 23.49
N PHE A 292 -24.45 -6.97 23.96
CA PHE A 292 -23.32 -6.24 23.39
C PHE A 292 -23.02 -6.69 21.95
N ILE A 293 -23.02 -8.00 21.69
CA ILE A 293 -22.82 -8.55 20.34
C ILE A 293 -23.94 -8.08 19.39
N LEU A 294 -25.19 -8.08 19.83
CA LEU A 294 -26.32 -7.59 19.02
C LEU A 294 -26.17 -6.09 18.69
N ILE A 295 -25.78 -5.27 19.66
CA ILE A 295 -25.56 -3.83 19.46
C ILE A 295 -24.42 -3.60 18.45
N VAL A 296 -23.31 -4.34 18.57
CA VAL A 296 -22.19 -4.25 17.61
C VAL A 296 -22.63 -4.66 16.21
N LEU A 297 -23.40 -5.73 16.06
CA LEU A 297 -23.93 -6.15 14.76
C LEU A 297 -24.86 -5.09 14.15
N LEU A 298 -25.73 -4.47 14.94
CA LEU A 298 -26.60 -3.39 14.46
C LEU A 298 -25.80 -2.16 14.03
N ILE A 299 -24.74 -1.79 14.76
CA ILE A 299 -23.84 -0.70 14.38
C ILE A 299 -23.09 -1.04 13.08
N LEU A 300 -22.58 -2.26 12.93
CA LEU A 300 -21.89 -2.69 11.71
C LEU A 300 -22.82 -2.71 10.49
N LEU A 301 -24.08 -3.15 10.67
CA LEU A 301 -25.09 -3.10 9.63
C LEU A 301 -25.46 -1.64 9.29
N GLY A 302 -25.57 -0.77 10.28
CA GLY A 302 -25.78 0.67 10.09
C GLY A 302 -24.64 1.34 9.34
N LEU A 303 -23.38 1.05 9.70
CA LEU A 303 -22.18 1.56 9.03
C LEU A 303 -22.05 1.02 7.61
N LYS A 304 -22.33 -0.27 7.39
CA LYS A 304 -22.35 -0.88 6.05
C LYS A 304 -23.43 -0.22 5.19
N TRP A 305 -24.63 -0.04 5.72
CA TRP A 305 -25.73 0.61 5.03
C TRP A 305 -25.44 2.10 4.76
N TRP A 306 -24.83 2.81 5.71
CA TRP A 306 -24.43 4.20 5.53
C TRP A 306 -23.31 4.37 4.50
N LYS A 307 -22.30 3.48 4.51
CA LYS A 307 -21.23 3.45 3.49
C LYS A 307 -21.83 3.18 2.10
N GLU A 308 -22.76 2.25 2.00
CA GLU A 308 -23.46 1.94 0.74
C GLU A 308 -24.36 3.08 0.27
N ARG A 309 -25.03 3.78 1.20
CA ARG A 309 -25.85 4.95 0.90
C ARG A 309 -24.99 6.16 0.53
N ARG A 310 -23.81 6.34 1.14
CA ARG A 310 -22.84 7.38 0.76
C ARG A 310 -22.27 7.12 -0.64
N ARG A 311 -21.91 5.87 -0.97
CA ARG A 311 -21.57 5.47 -2.35
C ARG A 311 -22.66 5.83 -3.36
N ARG A 312 -23.94 5.63 -3.01
CA ARG A 312 -25.07 6.04 -3.87
C ARG A 312 -25.26 7.55 -3.95
N MET A 313 -25.01 8.29 -2.88
CA MET A 313 -25.11 9.76 -2.85
C MET A 313 -23.99 10.42 -3.66
N ASP A 314 -22.76 9.89 -3.60
CA ASP A 314 -21.64 10.35 -4.41
C ASP A 314 -21.91 10.07 -5.90
N LYS A 315 -22.50 8.91 -6.23
CA LYS A 315 -22.93 8.59 -7.61
C LYS A 315 -24.00 9.53 -8.17
N ASN A 316 -24.86 10.10 -7.33
CA ASN A 316 -25.91 11.05 -7.74
C ASN A 316 -25.49 12.52 -7.66
N ARG A 317 -24.31 12.84 -7.12
CA ARG A 317 -23.78 14.23 -7.10
C ARG A 317 -23.06 14.61 -8.40
N PHE A 318 -22.89 13.65 -9.31
CA PHE A 318 -22.29 13.82 -10.65
C PHE A 318 -23.31 13.66 -11.77
N ILE A 319 -24.54 14.16 -11.57
CA ILE A 319 -25.48 14.39 -12.67
C ILE A 319 -25.94 15.85 -12.59
N GLU A 320 -25.78 16.53 -13.73
CA GLU A 320 -26.34 17.83 -14.12
C GLU A 320 -25.45 19.08 -13.93
N VAL A 321 -24.46 19.21 -14.83
CA VAL A 321 -24.32 20.45 -15.60
C VAL A 321 -24.51 20.06 -17.07
N GLN A 322 -25.76 20.08 -17.55
CA GLN A 322 -26.00 20.16 -18.98
C GLN A 322 -25.56 21.56 -19.43
N ASN A 323 -24.52 21.65 -20.25
CA ASN A 323 -24.26 22.85 -21.04
C ASN A 323 -24.79 22.59 -22.47
N PRO A 324 -25.93 23.19 -22.88
CA PRO A 324 -26.52 22.96 -24.19
C PRO A 324 -25.91 23.96 -25.18
N ALA A 325 -24.72 23.67 -25.70
CA ALA A 325 -24.17 24.45 -26.81
C ALA A 325 -23.06 23.70 -27.57
N TYR A 326 -23.43 22.70 -28.38
CA TYR A 326 -22.85 22.62 -29.73
C TYR A 326 -23.77 21.81 -30.65
N ARG A 327 -24.59 22.56 -31.39
CA ARG A 327 -25.46 22.07 -32.44
C ARG A 327 -24.73 22.26 -33.76
N ASN A 328 -24.58 21.18 -34.51
CA ASN A 328 -24.37 21.08 -35.96
C ASN A 328 -23.35 22.01 -36.65
N SER A 329 -22.28 21.41 -37.15
CA SER A 329 -21.76 21.73 -38.48
C SER A 329 -21.11 20.49 -39.12
N ASN A 330 -21.91 19.77 -39.91
CA ASN A 330 -21.38 19.06 -41.08
C ASN A 330 -21.07 20.13 -42.12
N GLU A 331 -19.79 20.39 -42.45
CA GLU A 331 -19.31 20.65 -43.81
C GLU A 331 -17.84 21.16 -43.86
N PHE A 332 -17.07 20.54 -44.77
CA PHE A 332 -15.78 20.96 -45.36
C PHE A 332 -14.54 21.01 -44.43
N ARG A 333 -13.33 20.56 -44.80
CA ARG A 333 -12.70 20.29 -46.10
C ARG A 333 -11.42 19.46 -45.85
N ASN A 334 -11.10 18.54 -46.76
CA ASN A 334 -9.77 17.93 -46.89
C ASN A 334 -8.69 19.00 -47.15
N VAL A 335 -7.57 18.97 -46.41
CA VAL A 335 -6.21 19.42 -46.82
C VAL A 335 -5.18 18.69 -45.90
N PRO A 336 -3.99 18.29 -46.40
CA PRO A 336 -3.20 17.19 -45.86
C PRO A 336 -2.12 17.58 -44.83
N SER A 337 -1.53 16.53 -44.26
CA SER A 337 -0.36 16.47 -43.40
C SER A 337 0.80 17.35 -43.88
N ASP A 338 1.24 18.28 -43.04
CA ASP A 338 2.65 18.65 -42.92
C ASP A 338 2.91 19.44 -41.62
N ASN A 339 4.00 19.05 -40.94
CA ASN A 339 4.89 19.83 -40.07
C ASN A 339 4.30 20.83 -39.06
N PHE A 340 4.42 20.53 -37.77
CA PHE A 340 4.62 21.57 -36.74
C PHE A 340 5.67 21.17 -35.68
N TYR A 341 6.84 21.79 -35.85
CA TYR A 341 7.71 22.47 -34.88
C TYR A 341 7.70 22.09 -33.39
N ASN A 342 8.95 21.88 -32.93
CA ASN A 342 9.51 22.25 -31.63
C ASN A 342 8.91 23.53 -31.01
N TYR A 343 8.64 23.51 -29.70
CA TYR A 343 9.06 24.59 -28.81
C TYR A 343 9.26 24.11 -27.37
N ILE A 344 10.30 24.67 -26.77
CA ILE A 344 10.84 24.51 -25.42
C ILE A 344 10.20 25.58 -24.49
N ASP A 345 10.07 25.23 -23.21
CA ASP A 345 9.96 26.02 -21.97
C ASP A 345 9.09 27.29 -21.84
N CYS A 346 8.32 27.28 -20.74
CA CYS A 346 8.40 28.28 -19.67
C CYS A 346 8.42 27.56 -18.31
#